data_AF-A0A8C3Y1M1-F1
#
_entry.id   AF-A0A8C3Y1M1-F1
#
_cell.length_a   1.000
_cell.length_b   1.000
_cell.length_c   1.000
_cell.angle_alpha   90.00
_cell.angle_beta   90.00
_cell.angle_gamma   90.00
#
_symmetry.space_group_name_H-M   'P 1'
#
loop_
_entity.id
_entity.type
_entity.pdbx_description
1 polymer ?
#
loop_
_entity_poly.entity_id
_entity_poly.type
_entity_poly.pdbx_seq_one_letter_code
_entity_poly.pdbx_strand_id
1 'polypeptide(L)'
;DFDHEEQLSALLCTGVTALGWATSPYFRCANLLVVPKFLGKEGRLYVVSFVLAAIYSGPGANLWYNLMETKRSMDCVVELQVNHTRLLWQASTAPLHQVMEQLVRSAETLNSDMQNVSRAFVDLNEQVANEEGYDLRQRPDTGNQSAPSTQEIYETKTKLRCKSE
;
A
#
# COMPACT_ATOMS: atom_id res chain seq x y z
N ASP A 1 -29.91 47.38 -11.36
CA ASP A 1 -28.79 48.00 -12.08
C ASP A 1 -28.41 47.30 -13.38
N PHE A 2 -27.81 46.11 -13.33
CA PHE A 2 -27.20 45.47 -14.51
C PHE A 2 -28.16 45.29 -15.72
N ASP A 3 -29.39 44.82 -15.48
CA ASP A 3 -30.42 44.67 -16.54
C ASP A 3 -30.87 46.01 -17.18
N HIS A 4 -30.81 47.11 -16.43
CA HIS A 4 -31.31 48.40 -16.89
C HIS A 4 -30.29 49.11 -17.79
N GLU A 5 -29.00 48.97 -17.48
CA GLU A 5 -27.91 49.43 -18.34
C GLU A 5 -27.84 48.61 -19.65
N GLU A 6 -28.06 47.29 -19.59
CA GLU A 6 -28.05 46.45 -20.79
C GLU A 6 -29.23 46.79 -21.72
N GLN A 7 -30.43 47.00 -21.17
CA GLN A 7 -31.57 47.46 -21.94
C GLN A 7 -31.37 48.85 -22.55
N LEU A 8 -30.82 49.80 -21.79
CA LEU A 8 -30.56 51.16 -22.28
C LEU A 8 -29.53 51.16 -23.42
N SER A 9 -28.47 50.36 -23.28
CA SER A 9 -27.45 50.14 -24.30
C SER A 9 -28.05 49.54 -25.58
N ALA A 10 -28.87 48.50 -25.45
CA ALA A 10 -29.56 47.89 -26.58
C ALA A 10 -30.49 48.89 -27.30
N LEU A 11 -31.26 49.69 -26.55
CA LEU A 11 -32.17 50.68 -27.12
C LEU A 11 -31.43 51.79 -27.89
N LEU A 12 -30.31 52.27 -27.34
CA LEU A 12 -29.44 53.26 -27.98
C LEU A 12 -28.81 52.69 -29.25
N CYS A 13 -28.26 51.48 -29.22
CA CYS A 13 -27.68 50.82 -30.40
C CYS A 13 -28.71 50.60 -31.51
N THR A 14 -29.92 50.19 -31.14
CA THR A 14 -31.02 49.96 -32.09
C THR A 14 -31.50 51.29 -32.70
N GLY A 15 -31.59 52.36 -31.89
CA GLY A 15 -31.95 53.69 -32.37
C GLY A 15 -30.93 54.29 -33.34
N VAL A 16 -29.64 54.21 -33.02
CA VAL A 16 -28.55 54.73 -33.88
C VAL A 16 -28.48 53.95 -35.20
N THR A 17 -28.62 52.62 -35.14
CA THR A 17 -28.63 51.80 -36.36
C THR A 17 -29.85 52.09 -37.22
N ALA A 18 -31.05 52.21 -36.65
CA ALA A 18 -32.27 52.57 -37.38
C ALA A 18 -32.18 53.96 -38.03
N LEU A 19 -31.66 54.96 -37.32
CA LEU A 19 -31.43 56.31 -37.85
C LEU A 19 -30.38 56.32 -38.96
N GLY A 20 -29.29 55.56 -38.81
CA GLY A 20 -28.27 55.38 -39.85
C GLY A 20 -28.85 54.73 -41.10
N TRP A 21 -29.71 53.71 -40.94
CA TRP A 21 -30.46 53.09 -42.02
C TRP A 21 -31.39 54.08 -42.70
N ALA A 22 -32.11 54.93 -41.96
CA ALA A 22 -33.04 55.88 -42.54
C ALA A 22 -32.32 56.98 -43.35
N THR A 23 -31.21 57.50 -42.84
CA THR A 23 -30.60 58.76 -43.31
C THR A 23 -29.46 58.60 -44.31
N SER A 24 -28.71 57.50 -44.28
CA SER A 24 -27.46 57.37 -45.04
C SER A 24 -27.46 56.20 -46.04
N PRO A 25 -27.31 56.45 -47.35
CA PRO A 25 -27.17 55.38 -48.35
C PRO A 25 -25.86 54.59 -48.17
N TYR A 26 -24.79 55.24 -47.69
CA TYR A 26 -23.53 54.55 -47.38
C TYR A 26 -23.69 53.54 -46.26
N PHE A 27 -24.47 53.89 -45.23
CA PHE A 27 -24.76 52.98 -44.11
C PHE A 27 -25.59 51.78 -44.57
N ARG A 28 -26.62 52.00 -45.41
CA ARG A 28 -27.41 50.91 -46.02
C ARG A 28 -26.54 49.95 -46.81
N CYS A 29 -25.67 50.47 -47.68
CA CYS A 29 -24.77 49.66 -48.51
C CYS A 29 -23.76 48.87 -47.67
N ALA A 30 -23.18 49.49 -46.64
CA ALA A 30 -22.27 48.80 -45.73
C ALA A 30 -22.96 47.63 -45.03
N ASN A 31 -24.15 47.85 -44.45
CA ASN A 31 -24.92 46.80 -43.80
C ASN A 31 -25.33 45.67 -44.76
N LEU A 32 -25.75 46.00 -45.99
CA LEU A 32 -26.09 45.00 -47.01
C LEU A 32 -24.89 44.14 -47.44
N LEU A 33 -23.67 44.68 -47.38
CA LEU A 33 -22.44 43.96 -47.69
C LEU A 33 -21.92 43.09 -46.54
N VAL A 34 -22.40 43.30 -45.30
CA VAL A 34 -22.01 42.49 -44.14
C VAL A 34 -22.47 41.03 -44.29
N VAL A 35 -23.70 40.80 -44.75
CA VAL A 35 -24.26 39.44 -44.91
C VAL A 35 -23.46 38.60 -45.93
N PRO A 36 -23.15 39.09 -47.15
CA PRO A 36 -22.28 38.39 -48.08
C PRO A 36 -20.83 38.20 -47.57
N LYS A 37 -20.32 39.11 -46.74
CA LYS A 37 -18.96 39.02 -46.17
C LYS A 37 -18.84 37.87 -45.17
N PHE A 38 -19.88 37.61 -44.38
CA PHE A 38 -19.92 36.46 -43.48
C PHE A 38 -20.11 35.12 -44.19
N LEU A 39 -20.65 35.12 -45.41
CA LEU A 39 -20.79 33.91 -46.25
C LEU A 39 -19.53 33.62 -47.10
N GLY A 40 -18.49 34.44 -46.98
CA GLY A 40 -17.20 34.25 -47.65
C GLY A 40 -16.21 33.37 -46.86
N LYS A 41 -15.03 33.14 -47.44
CA LYS A 41 -13.94 32.34 -46.82
C LYS A 41 -13.53 32.83 -45.43
N GLU A 42 -13.49 34.14 -45.24
CA GLU A 42 -13.13 34.80 -43.97
C GLU A 42 -14.27 34.75 -42.93
N GLY A 43 -15.53 34.63 -43.38
CA GLY A 43 -16.71 34.62 -42.52
C GLY A 43 -16.96 33.29 -41.80
N ARG A 44 -16.34 32.20 -42.27
CA ARG A 44 -16.49 30.86 -41.69
C ARG A 44 -16.16 30.82 -40.20
N LEU A 45 -15.15 31.58 -39.77
CA LEU A 45 -14.75 31.63 -38.36
C LEU A 45 -15.87 32.21 -37.49
N TYR A 46 -16.54 33.27 -37.95
CA TYR A 46 -17.65 33.88 -37.22
C TYR A 46 -18.86 32.94 -37.12
N VAL A 47 -19.19 32.25 -38.21
CA VAL A 47 -20.28 31.25 -38.21
C VAL A 47 -19.95 30.09 -37.26
N VAL A 48 -18.72 29.56 -37.31
CA VAL A 48 -18.28 28.48 -36.40
C VAL A 48 -18.33 28.94 -34.95
N SER A 49 -17.84 30.14 -34.63
CA SER A 49 -17.89 30.69 -33.28
C SER A 49 -19.32 30.86 -32.77
N PHE A 50 -20.24 31.34 -33.61
CA PHE A 50 -21.66 31.45 -33.26
C PHE A 50 -22.28 30.08 -32.98
N VAL A 51 -22.00 29.09 -33.83
CA VAL A 51 -22.47 27.71 -33.63
C VAL A 51 -21.89 27.11 -32.35
N LEU A 52 -20.60 27.32 -32.06
CA LEU A 52 -19.97 26.87 -30.82
C LEU A 52 -20.59 27.52 -29.58
N ALA A 53 -20.89 28.82 -29.63
CA ALA A 53 -21.58 29.51 -28.56
C ALA A 53 -22.99 28.91 -28.32
N ALA A 54 -23.74 28.64 -29.40
CA ALA A 54 -25.05 28.00 -29.30
C ALA A 54 -24.96 26.56 -28.72
N ILE A 55 -23.95 25.78 -29.12
CA ILE A 55 -23.69 24.45 -28.58
C ILE A 55 -23.35 24.52 -27.09
N TYR A 56 -22.54 25.48 -26.67
CA TYR A 56 -22.15 25.62 -25.27
C TYR A 56 -23.35 25.97 -24.38
N SER A 57 -24.16 26.94 -24.79
CA SER A 57 -25.33 27.37 -24.02
C SER A 57 -26.49 26.37 -24.03
N GLY A 58 -26.55 25.47 -25.02
CA GLY A 58 -27.56 24.42 -25.09
C GLY A 58 -27.04 23.07 -24.58
N PRO A 59 -26.64 22.16 -25.49
CA PRO A 59 -26.22 20.81 -25.13
C PRO A 59 -24.99 20.76 -24.21
N GLY A 60 -24.06 21.71 -24.32
CA GLY A 60 -22.88 21.79 -23.45
C GLY A 60 -23.23 22.03 -21.99
N ALA A 61 -24.10 23.01 -21.72
CA ALA A 61 -24.60 23.30 -20.38
C ALA A 61 -25.38 22.12 -19.78
N ASN A 62 -26.21 21.43 -20.59
CA ASN A 62 -26.92 20.23 -20.14
C ASN A 62 -25.97 19.08 -19.79
N LEU A 63 -24.97 18.82 -20.63
CA LEU A 63 -23.97 17.79 -20.35
C LEU A 63 -23.19 18.11 -19.08
N TRP A 64 -22.79 19.38 -18.91
CA TRP A 64 -22.08 19.85 -17.73
C TRP A 64 -22.90 19.64 -16.44
N TYR A 65 -24.20 19.95 -16.48
CA TYR A 65 -25.10 19.72 -15.36
C TYR A 65 -25.16 18.23 -14.97
N ASN A 66 -25.40 17.34 -15.94
CA ASN A 66 -25.45 15.89 -15.69
C ASN A 66 -24.11 15.34 -15.16
N LEU A 67 -22.99 15.86 -15.68
CA LEU A 67 -21.66 15.50 -15.21
C LEU A 67 -21.45 15.92 -13.75
N MET A 68 -21.87 17.12 -13.36
CA MET A 68 -21.74 17.61 -11.99
C MET A 68 -22.57 16.79 -11.00
N GLU A 69 -23.77 16.37 -11.40
CA GLU A 69 -24.59 15.44 -10.59
C GLU A 69 -23.93 14.07 -10.47
N THR A 70 -23.39 13.52 -11.56
CA THR A 70 -22.65 12.25 -11.54
C THR A 70 -21.44 12.33 -10.61
N LYS A 71 -20.66 13.41 -10.71
CA LYS A 71 -19.49 13.68 -9.87
C LYS A 71 -19.85 13.69 -8.38
N ARG A 72 -20.95 14.34 -8.00
CA ARG A 72 -21.43 14.33 -6.61
C ARG A 72 -21.74 12.93 -6.10
N SER A 73 -22.36 12.08 -6.91
CA SER A 73 -22.64 10.69 -6.52
C SER A 73 -21.36 9.85 -6.40
N MET A 74 -20.40 10.05 -7.30
CA MET A 74 -19.11 9.37 -7.28
C MET A 74 -18.27 9.75 -6.06
N ASP A 75 -18.25 11.02 -5.65
CA ASP A 75 -17.52 11.46 -4.45
C ASP A 75 -17.97 10.64 -3.23
N CYS A 76 -19.29 10.45 -3.04
CA CYS A 76 -19.83 9.63 -1.96
C CYS A 76 -19.43 8.15 -2.08
N VAL A 77 -19.50 7.57 -3.29
CA VAL A 77 -19.10 6.18 -3.53
C VAL A 77 -17.62 5.97 -3.21
N VAL A 78 -16.76 6.92 -3.59
CA VAL A 78 -15.32 6.85 -3.35
C VAL A 78 -15.02 6.96 -1.85
N GLU A 79 -15.66 7.90 -1.13
CA GLU A 79 -15.52 8.01 0.32
C GLU A 79 -15.90 6.71 1.03
N LEU A 80 -17.05 6.14 0.64
CA LEU A 80 -17.52 4.87 1.18
C LEU A 80 -16.54 3.72 0.87
N GLN A 81 -16.03 3.66 -0.38
CA GLN A 81 -15.10 2.62 -0.81
C GLN A 81 -13.76 2.71 -0.08
N VAL A 82 -13.22 3.92 0.11
CA VAL A 82 -11.98 4.14 0.88
C VAL A 82 -12.16 3.70 2.32
N ASN A 83 -13.28 4.06 2.96
CA ASN A 83 -13.54 3.70 4.35
C ASN A 83 -13.62 2.18 4.55
N HIS A 84 -14.43 1.49 3.74
CA HIS A 84 -14.52 0.03 3.81
C HIS A 84 -13.20 -0.66 3.46
N THR A 85 -12.46 -0.15 2.46
CA THR A 85 -11.15 -0.71 2.10
C THR A 85 -10.17 -0.57 3.25
N ARG A 86 -10.16 0.57 3.96
CA ARG A 86 -9.29 0.77 5.12
C ARG A 86 -9.63 -0.19 6.26
N LEU A 87 -10.92 -0.36 6.56
CA LEU A 87 -11.37 -1.29 7.59
C LEU A 87 -11.00 -2.73 7.23
N LEU A 88 -11.24 -3.16 5.99
CA LEU A 88 -10.90 -4.50 5.52
C LEU A 88 -9.38 -4.72 5.50
N TRP A 89 -8.60 -3.71 5.10
CA TRP A 89 -7.15 -3.74 5.15
C TRP A 89 -6.67 -3.96 6.58
N GLN A 90 -7.12 -3.14 7.53
CA GLN A 90 -6.74 -3.28 8.93
C GLN A 90 -7.13 -4.65 9.50
N ALA A 91 -8.36 -5.12 9.24
CA ALA A 91 -8.84 -6.42 9.70
C ALA A 91 -8.04 -7.60 9.10
N SER A 92 -7.57 -7.48 7.85
CA SER A 92 -6.80 -8.54 7.18
C SER A 92 -5.31 -8.50 7.50
N THR A 93 -4.71 -7.32 7.69
CA THR A 93 -3.26 -7.20 7.95
C THR A 93 -2.91 -7.30 9.43
N ALA A 94 -3.81 -6.92 10.35
CA ALA A 94 -3.58 -7.03 11.78
C ALA A 94 -3.17 -8.45 12.24
N PRO A 95 -3.87 -9.54 11.85
CA PRO A 95 -3.45 -10.88 12.25
C PRO A 95 -2.09 -11.28 11.64
N LEU A 96 -1.79 -10.85 10.40
CA LEU A 96 -0.50 -11.13 9.77
C LEU A 96 0.66 -10.51 10.55
N HIS A 97 0.50 -9.26 11.01
CA HIS A 97 1.50 -8.60 11.84
C HIS A 97 1.72 -9.33 13.17
N GLN A 98 0.63 -9.73 13.84
CA GLN A 98 0.72 -10.47 15.10
C GLN A 98 1.44 -11.82 14.93
N VAL A 99 1.11 -12.55 13.87
CA VAL A 99 1.76 -13.83 13.55
C VAL A 99 3.25 -13.61 13.27
N MET A 100 3.62 -12.61 12.47
CA MET A 100 5.03 -12.30 12.19
C MET A 100 5.81 -11.94 13.46
N GLU A 101 5.25 -11.10 14.35
CA GLU A 101 5.89 -10.80 15.63
C GLU A 101 6.12 -12.05 16.49
N GLN A 102 5.11 -12.93 16.56
CA GLN A 102 5.23 -14.18 17.32
C GLN A 102 6.32 -15.07 16.74
N LEU A 103 6.39 -15.22 15.41
CA LEU A 103 7.44 -16.01 14.77
C LEU A 103 8.84 -15.47 15.10
N VAL A 104 9.03 -14.14 15.07
CA VAL A 104 10.32 -13.51 15.41
C VAL A 104 10.70 -13.79 16.86
N ARG A 105 9.78 -13.56 17.81
CA ARG A 105 10.03 -13.84 19.23
C ARG A 105 10.34 -15.32 19.50
N SER A 106 9.62 -16.23 18.84
CA SER A 106 9.87 -17.67 18.94
C SER A 106 11.24 -18.05 18.36
N ALA A 107 11.66 -17.45 17.26
CA ALA A 107 12.98 -17.68 16.68
C ALA A 107 14.12 -17.21 17.59
N GLU A 108 13.97 -16.03 18.21
CA GLU A 108 14.94 -15.52 19.20
C GLU A 108 15.06 -16.44 20.42
N THR A 109 13.91 -16.88 20.96
CA THR A 109 13.86 -17.82 22.09
C THR A 109 14.53 -19.14 21.73
N LEU A 110 14.17 -19.72 20.59
CA LEU A 110 14.75 -20.97 20.10
C LEU A 110 16.28 -20.86 19.90
N ASN A 111 16.76 -19.74 19.37
CA ASN A 111 18.19 -19.49 19.20
C ASN A 111 18.92 -19.40 20.56
N SER A 112 18.33 -18.72 21.55
CA SER A 112 18.86 -18.66 22.91
C SER A 112 18.94 -20.05 23.56
N ASP A 113 17.87 -20.83 23.44
CA ASP A 113 17.81 -22.19 24.00
C ASP A 113 18.83 -23.11 23.34
N MET A 114 18.97 -23.05 22.00
CA MET A 114 19.98 -23.79 21.26
C MET A 114 21.39 -23.44 21.72
N GLN A 115 21.69 -22.16 21.92
CA GLN A 115 23.00 -21.74 22.46
C GLN A 115 23.23 -22.27 23.88
N ASN A 116 22.20 -22.29 24.73
CA ASN A 116 22.32 -22.79 26.09
C ASN A 116 22.59 -24.30 26.11
N VAL A 117 21.85 -25.07 25.30
CA VAL A 117 22.08 -26.51 25.12
C VAL A 117 23.47 -26.78 24.56
N SER A 118 23.91 -26.01 23.56
CA SER A 118 25.26 -26.14 23.00
C SER A 118 26.34 -25.89 24.05
N ARG A 119 26.20 -24.87 24.90
CA ARG A 119 27.15 -24.58 25.98
C ARG A 119 27.19 -25.71 27.01
N ALA A 120 26.04 -26.22 27.43
CA ALA A 120 25.96 -27.33 28.36
C ALA A 120 26.63 -28.61 27.81
N PHE A 121 26.48 -28.88 26.52
CA PHE A 121 27.14 -30.03 25.89
C PHE A 121 28.66 -29.87 25.81
N VAL A 122 29.15 -28.65 25.52
CA VAL A 122 30.59 -28.36 25.53
C VAL A 122 31.18 -28.56 26.93
N ASP A 123 30.54 -28.03 27.96
CA ASP A 123 30.96 -28.19 29.36
C ASP A 123 31.00 -29.66 29.79
N LEU A 124 29.97 -30.45 29.44
CA LEU A 124 29.96 -31.90 29.67
C LEU A 124 31.09 -32.62 28.92
N ASN A 125 31.34 -32.24 27.67
CA ASN A 125 32.41 -32.85 26.88
C ASN A 125 33.79 -32.53 27.46
N GLU A 126 34.02 -31.30 27.95
CA GLU A 126 35.25 -30.92 28.65
C GLU A 126 35.45 -31.73 29.93
N GLN A 127 34.39 -31.93 30.73
CA GLN A 127 34.45 -32.78 31.93
C GLN A 127 34.79 -34.25 31.62
N VAL A 128 34.28 -34.80 30.52
CA VAL A 128 34.56 -36.20 30.12
C VAL A 128 35.94 -36.35 29.47
N ALA A 129 36.39 -35.35 28.71
CA ALA A 129 37.71 -35.34 28.09
C ALA A 129 38.84 -35.05 29.09
N ASN A 130 38.50 -34.67 30.32
CA ASN A 130 39.46 -34.37 31.34
C ASN A 130 40.13 -35.65 31.87
N GLU A 131 41.46 -35.75 31.75
CA GLU A 131 42.20 -36.95 32.17
C GLU A 131 42.59 -36.94 33.67
N GLU A 132 42.20 -35.91 34.42
CA GLU A 132 42.54 -35.77 35.84
C GLU A 132 41.85 -36.88 36.66
N GLY A 133 42.65 -37.85 37.13
CA GLY A 133 42.17 -39.04 37.85
C GLY A 133 42.44 -40.37 37.13
N TYR A 134 42.81 -40.36 35.84
CA TYR A 134 43.24 -41.57 35.13
C TYR A 134 44.68 -41.99 35.46
N ASP A 135 45.45 -41.17 36.18
CA ASP A 135 46.84 -41.43 36.58
C ASP A 135 47.04 -42.45 37.71
N LEU A 136 45.98 -43.09 38.21
CA LEU A 136 46.10 -44.12 39.25
C LEU A 136 46.70 -45.45 38.75
N ARG A 137 47.08 -45.57 37.47
CA ARG A 137 47.65 -46.81 36.91
C ARG A 137 49.17 -46.80 36.73
N GLN A 138 49.87 -45.70 37.00
CA GLN A 138 51.33 -45.63 36.87
C GLN A 138 52.08 -45.81 38.20
N ARG A 139 51.61 -46.72 39.06
CA ARG A 139 52.48 -47.27 40.12
C ARG A 139 53.20 -48.49 39.58
N PRO A 140 54.53 -48.48 39.37
CA PRO A 140 55.26 -49.71 39.07
C PRO A 140 55.35 -50.51 40.37
N ASP A 141 54.35 -51.35 40.63
CA ASP A 141 54.41 -52.31 41.73
C ASP A 141 55.29 -53.49 41.29
N THR A 142 56.48 -53.50 41.86
CA THR A 142 57.40 -54.64 41.90
C THR A 142 56.70 -55.75 42.71
N GLY A 143 55.91 -56.61 42.06
CA GLY A 143 55.18 -57.64 42.80
C GLY A 143 54.29 -58.50 41.92
N ASN A 144 54.72 -59.74 41.71
CA ASN A 144 54.13 -60.72 40.83
C ASN A 144 52.77 -61.25 41.35
N GLN A 145 51.67 -60.50 41.22
CA GLN A 145 50.29 -61.02 41.38
C GLN A 145 49.33 -60.29 40.43
N SER A 146 48.82 -61.00 39.43
CA SER A 146 47.75 -60.51 38.56
C SER A 146 46.53 -60.16 39.42
N ALA A 147 46.14 -58.89 39.44
CA ALA A 147 44.89 -58.47 40.06
C ALA A 147 43.71 -59.26 39.44
N PRO A 148 42.80 -59.84 40.24
CA PRO A 148 41.71 -60.65 39.74
C PRO A 148 40.79 -59.82 38.83
N SER A 149 40.30 -60.42 37.76
CA SER A 149 39.44 -59.72 36.81
C SER A 149 38.15 -59.28 37.51
N THR A 150 37.57 -58.16 37.06
CA THR A 150 36.27 -57.67 37.56
C THR A 150 35.20 -58.76 37.50
N GLN A 151 35.27 -59.64 36.50
CA GLN A 151 34.39 -60.78 36.33
C GLN A 151 34.56 -61.83 37.43
N GLU A 152 35.80 -62.15 37.79
CA GLU A 152 36.13 -63.09 38.87
C GLU A 152 35.69 -62.57 40.25
N ILE A 153 35.80 -61.24 40.47
CA ILE A 153 35.33 -60.58 41.70
C ILE A 153 33.80 -60.66 41.80
N TYR A 154 33.08 -60.42 40.70
CA TYR A 154 31.62 -60.51 40.65
C TYR A 154 31.12 -61.93 40.88
N GLU A 155 31.73 -62.92 40.23
CA GLU A 155 31.37 -64.33 40.44
C GLU A 155 31.56 -64.76 41.90
N THR A 156 32.67 -64.33 42.51
CA THR A 156 32.98 -64.65 43.90
C THR A 156 31.94 -64.03 44.85
N LYS A 157 31.57 -62.75 44.65
CA LYS A 157 30.53 -62.10 45.47
C LYS A 157 29.16 -62.77 45.32
N THR A 158 28.79 -63.16 44.11
CA THR A 158 27.51 -63.85 43.86
C THR A 158 27.48 -65.22 44.55
N LYS A 159 28.55 -66.01 44.42
CA LYS A 159 28.66 -67.32 45.09
C LYS A 159 28.60 -67.21 46.62
N LEU A 160 29.17 -66.15 47.21
CA LEU A 160 29.12 -65.94 48.66
C LEU A 160 27.70 -65.61 49.15
N ARG A 161 26.91 -64.84 48.39
CA ARG A 161 25.53 -64.54 48.76
C ARG A 161 24.60 -65.75 48.67
N CYS A 162 24.86 -66.66 47.73
CA CYS A 162 24.08 -67.90 47.60
C CYS A 162 24.42 -68.97 48.65
N LYS A 163 25.47 -68.78 49.46
CA LYS A 163 25.85 -69.70 50.56
C LYS A 163 25.33 -69.27 51.93
N SER A 164 24.72 -68.09 52.03
CA SER A 164 24.16 -67.55 53.27
C SER A 164 22.64 -67.77 53.40
N GLU A 165 22.10 -68.79 52.72
CA GLU A 165 20.74 -69.32 52.90
C GLU A 165 20.79 -70.78 53.38
#